data_AF-A0A9P5G1H5-F1
#
_entry.id   AF-A0A9P5G1H5-F1
#
_cell.length_a   1.000
_cell.length_b   1.000
_cell.length_c   1.000
_cell.angle_alpha   90.00
_cell.angle_beta   90.00
_cell.angle_gamma   90.00
#
_symmetry.space_group_name_H-M   'P 1'
#
loop_
_entity.id
_entity.type
_entity.pdbx_description
1 polymer ?
#
loop_
_entity_poly.entity_id
_entity_poly.type
_entity_poly.pdbx_seq_one_letter_code
_entity_poly.pdbx_strand_id
1 'polypeptide(L)'
;MKPIRPTKNYTEAIHILENSAELLLKAGQGGSGSDLFLYLLEVYDIGEIRVDAGSRARLLKLLALVRDDDPTLVKIANEITKWSSQFGDSIPLGDPELHHVLGSKFAAADEAYEAEKHLLVGTRESPAILAKLLFDWYAEADDFERAPQFLSRGVFGYLSIENFRDAHVVTKKFIELLKASPDCGKKYTFDAEITQDGISISSELPLLNFLQLLIVTCEYKSVDMYRRLISRYQSDIADLGAWTRPLDQIAQQYFGIAPQRSNNMFQDILGSLMGGGGGSIAA
;
A
#
# COMPACT_ATOMS: atom_id res chain seq x y z
N MET A 1 21.89 3.49 -33.42
CA MET A 1 23.08 3.05 -32.66
C MET A 1 23.20 4.00 -31.46
N LYS A 2 22.69 3.63 -30.28
CA LYS A 2 22.85 4.46 -29.07
C LYS A 2 24.35 4.49 -28.73
N PRO A 3 24.93 5.65 -28.41
CA PRO A 3 26.35 5.74 -28.09
C PRO A 3 26.62 4.95 -26.81
N ILE A 4 27.59 4.03 -26.87
CA ILE A 4 28.11 3.31 -25.70
C ILE A 4 28.83 4.35 -24.84
N ARG A 5 28.18 4.82 -23.77
CA ARG A 5 28.83 5.66 -22.75
C ARG A 5 29.96 4.85 -22.10
N PRO A 6 31.07 5.46 -21.67
CA PRO A 6 32.22 4.73 -21.16
C PRO A 6 31.86 4.07 -19.81
N THR A 7 31.51 2.78 -19.87
CA THR A 7 31.12 1.92 -18.75
C THR A 7 32.20 1.79 -17.66
N LYS A 8 33.47 2.02 -18.01
CA LYS A 8 34.59 1.95 -17.06
C LYS A 8 34.53 3.01 -15.95
N ASN A 9 34.12 4.25 -16.27
CA ASN A 9 34.11 5.33 -15.27
C ASN A 9 33.01 5.15 -14.22
N TYR A 10 31.84 4.64 -14.63
CA TYR A 10 30.73 4.42 -13.71
C TYR A 10 31.00 3.27 -12.74
N THR A 11 31.67 2.20 -13.19
CA THR A 11 31.99 1.06 -12.32
C THR A 11 32.89 1.47 -11.16
N GLU A 12 33.94 2.25 -11.44
CA GLU A 12 34.86 2.76 -10.42
C GLU A 12 34.18 3.78 -9.50
N ALA A 13 33.40 4.71 -10.06
CA ALA A 13 32.63 5.68 -9.27
C ALA A 13 31.65 4.99 -8.30
N ILE A 14 30.91 3.97 -8.78
CA ILE A 14 29.99 3.18 -7.96
C ILE A 14 30.72 2.52 -6.79
N HIS A 15 31.87 1.90 -7.05
CA HIS A 15 32.65 1.23 -6.01
C HIS A 15 33.20 2.22 -4.98
N ILE A 16 33.68 3.39 -5.41
CA ILE A 16 34.15 4.44 -4.49
C ILE A 16 32.99 4.96 -3.64
N LEU A 17 31.87 5.32 -4.26
CA LEU A 17 30.70 5.87 -3.57
C LEU A 17 30.09 4.87 -2.59
N GLU A 18 29.96 3.60 -2.98
CA GLU A 18 29.52 2.52 -2.08
C GLU A 18 30.37 2.46 -0.82
N ASN A 19 31.69 2.30 -0.99
CA ASN A 19 32.60 2.10 0.13
C ASN A 19 32.67 3.34 1.03
N SER A 20 32.68 4.54 0.44
CA SER A 20 32.70 5.80 1.20
C SER A 20 31.39 6.03 1.96
N ALA A 21 30.23 5.79 1.35
CA ALA A 21 28.93 5.87 2.02
C ALA A 21 28.87 4.87 3.19
N GLU A 22 29.26 3.62 2.95
CA GLU A 22 29.29 2.57 3.98
C GLU A 22 30.17 2.96 5.18
N LEU A 23 31.39 3.45 4.92
CA LEU A 23 32.33 3.86 5.97
C LEU A 23 31.76 5.01 6.82
N LEU A 24 31.14 6.00 6.18
CA LEU A 24 30.56 7.16 6.87
C LEU A 24 29.33 6.77 7.70
N LEU A 25 28.43 5.95 7.12
CA LEU A 25 27.26 5.45 7.84
C LEU A 25 27.68 4.63 9.07
N LYS A 26 28.68 3.74 8.92
CA LYS A 26 29.25 2.97 10.04
C LYS A 26 29.93 3.84 11.10
N ALA A 27 30.50 4.98 10.71
CA ALA A 27 31.12 5.95 11.61
C ALA A 27 30.10 6.89 12.30
N GLY A 28 28.79 6.68 12.09
CA GLY A 28 27.74 7.54 12.62
C GLY A 28 27.63 8.91 11.93
N GLN A 29 28.33 9.11 10.81
CA GLN A 29 28.25 10.31 9.99
C GLN A 29 27.07 10.21 9.02
N GLY A 30 25.85 10.10 9.58
CA GLY A 30 24.61 9.82 8.85
C GLY A 30 24.38 10.77 7.67
N GLY A 31 24.45 12.08 7.90
CA GLY A 31 24.24 13.08 6.83
C GLY A 31 25.17 12.89 5.64
N SER A 32 26.49 12.87 5.87
CA SER A 32 27.48 12.68 4.79
C SER A 32 27.38 11.30 4.14
N GLY A 33 27.09 10.25 4.91
CA GLY A 33 26.89 8.90 4.39
C GLY A 33 25.67 8.80 3.48
N SER A 34 24.55 9.40 3.89
CA SER A 34 23.31 9.47 3.12
C SER A 34 23.44 10.35 1.87
N ASP A 35 24.21 11.44 1.92
CA ASP A 35 24.53 12.25 0.74
C ASP A 35 25.32 11.46 -0.31
N LEU A 36 26.32 10.67 0.11
CA LEU A 36 27.05 9.80 -0.81
C LEU A 36 26.19 8.65 -1.35
N PHE A 37 25.25 8.15 -0.56
CA PHE A 37 24.27 7.16 -1.04
C PHE A 37 23.34 7.79 -2.10
N LEU A 38 22.82 8.98 -1.87
CA LEU A 38 22.04 9.70 -2.89
C LEU A 38 22.86 9.96 -4.15
N TYR A 39 24.15 10.29 -4.02
CA TYR A 39 25.02 10.46 -5.17
C TYR A 39 25.29 9.14 -5.92
N LEU A 40 25.38 8.01 -5.22
CA LEU A 40 25.43 6.70 -5.84
C LEU A 40 24.18 6.43 -6.70
N LEU A 41 22.98 6.80 -6.22
CA LEU A 41 21.72 6.65 -6.97
C LEU A 41 21.68 7.56 -8.20
N GLU A 42 22.22 8.78 -8.10
CA GLU A 42 22.38 9.66 -9.27
C GLU A 42 23.33 9.04 -10.31
N VAL A 43 24.45 8.45 -9.87
CA VAL A 43 25.37 7.72 -10.76
C VAL A 43 24.68 6.51 -11.40
N TYR A 44 23.79 5.81 -10.68
CA TYR A 44 22.97 4.74 -11.25
C TYR A 44 22.04 5.25 -12.35
N ASP A 45 21.34 6.36 -12.13
CA ASP A 45 20.43 6.97 -13.12
C ASP A 45 21.19 7.44 -14.36
N ILE A 46 22.27 8.21 -14.19
CA ILE A 46 23.11 8.71 -15.29
C ILE A 46 23.76 7.56 -16.06
N GLY A 47 24.19 6.51 -15.35
CA GLY A 47 24.81 5.32 -15.92
C GLY A 47 23.82 4.34 -16.55
N GLU A 48 22.51 4.59 -16.43
CA GLU A 48 21.43 3.67 -16.81
C GLU A 48 21.65 2.26 -16.22
N ILE A 49 22.12 2.19 -14.97
CA ILE A 49 22.46 0.93 -14.29
C ILE A 49 21.18 0.12 -14.06
N ARG A 50 21.18 -1.11 -14.56
CA ARG A 50 20.02 -2.02 -14.46
C ARG A 50 19.86 -2.55 -13.04
N VAL A 51 18.61 -2.82 -12.68
CA VAL A 51 18.31 -3.60 -11.47
C VAL A 51 18.78 -5.04 -11.71
N ASP A 52 19.77 -5.47 -10.95
CA ASP A 52 20.30 -6.82 -10.92
C ASP A 52 20.68 -7.19 -9.48
N ALA A 53 21.12 -8.43 -9.26
CA ALA A 53 21.47 -8.91 -7.93
C ALA A 53 22.58 -8.07 -7.25
N GLY A 54 23.56 -7.58 -8.00
CA GLY A 54 24.68 -6.81 -7.49
C GLY A 54 24.29 -5.36 -7.20
N SER A 55 23.59 -4.69 -8.12
CA SER A 55 23.13 -3.32 -7.93
C SER A 55 22.14 -3.22 -6.77
N ARG A 56 21.23 -4.20 -6.64
CA ARG A 56 20.29 -4.32 -5.51
C ARG A 56 20.97 -4.62 -4.19
N ALA A 57 21.88 -5.60 -4.14
CA ALA A 57 22.59 -5.96 -2.91
C ALA A 57 23.36 -4.77 -2.32
N ARG A 58 23.94 -3.93 -3.18
CA ARG A 58 24.60 -2.68 -2.78
C ARG A 58 23.65 -1.72 -2.06
N LEU A 59 22.46 -1.49 -2.63
CA LEU A 59 21.49 -0.58 -2.03
C LEU A 59 20.92 -1.14 -0.72
N LEU A 60 20.63 -2.44 -0.66
CA LEU A 60 20.18 -3.12 0.57
C LEU A 60 21.22 -3.00 1.69
N LYS A 61 22.50 -3.19 1.36
CA LYS A 61 23.62 -3.04 2.30
C LYS A 61 23.71 -1.62 2.86
N LEU A 62 23.58 -0.60 2.02
CA LEU A 62 23.60 0.79 2.49
C LEU A 62 22.35 1.14 3.29
N LEU A 63 21.16 0.72 2.84
CA LEU A 63 19.91 0.89 3.58
C LEU A 63 20.03 0.30 4.99
N ALA A 64 20.58 -0.89 5.15
CA ALA A 64 20.75 -1.50 6.47
C ALA A 64 21.56 -0.65 7.47
N LEU A 65 22.38 0.30 6.99
CA LEU A 65 23.19 1.21 7.80
C LEU A 65 22.55 2.58 8.01
N VAL A 66 21.58 2.97 7.17
CA VAL A 66 20.81 4.21 7.36
C VAL A 66 19.92 4.05 8.60
N ARG A 67 19.91 5.03 9.49
CA ARG A 67 19.06 5.01 10.68
C ARG A 67 17.59 5.09 10.28
N ASP A 68 16.71 4.49 11.07
CA ASP A 68 15.27 4.49 10.78
C ASP A 68 14.68 5.92 10.89
N ASP A 69 15.25 6.76 11.75
CA ASP A 69 14.89 8.17 11.97
C ASP A 69 15.70 9.16 11.11
N ASP A 70 16.42 8.68 10.08
CA ASP A 70 17.23 9.56 9.23
C ASP A 70 16.31 10.49 8.38
N PRO A 71 16.48 11.83 8.46
CA PRO A 71 15.61 12.77 7.73
C PRO A 71 15.74 12.66 6.21
N THR A 72 16.80 12.02 5.70
CA THR A 72 17.00 11.79 4.27
C THR A 72 16.34 10.51 3.76
N LEU A 73 15.82 9.65 4.64
CA LEU A 73 15.27 8.34 4.28
C LEU A 73 14.14 8.43 3.25
N VAL A 74 13.24 9.41 3.38
CA VAL A 74 12.16 9.67 2.40
C VAL A 74 12.74 10.00 1.01
N LYS A 75 13.80 10.80 0.95
CA LYS A 75 14.46 11.14 -0.30
C LYS A 75 15.15 9.92 -0.91
N ILE A 76 15.85 9.13 -0.09
CA ILE A 76 16.47 7.87 -0.52
C ILE A 76 15.41 6.92 -1.07
N ALA A 77 14.29 6.76 -0.38
CA ALA A 77 13.18 5.89 -0.78
C ALA A 77 12.61 6.28 -2.16
N ASN A 78 12.42 7.59 -2.39
CA ASN A 78 11.95 8.12 -3.67
C ASN A 78 12.93 7.83 -4.81
N GLU A 79 14.22 8.08 -4.62
CA GLU A 79 15.23 7.84 -5.66
C GLU A 79 15.41 6.35 -5.94
N ILE A 80 15.36 5.48 -4.91
CA ILE A 80 15.39 4.02 -5.09
C ILE A 80 14.16 3.54 -5.88
N THR A 81 12.97 4.02 -5.54
CA THR A 81 11.72 3.63 -6.20
C THR A 81 11.73 4.10 -7.67
N LYS A 82 12.15 5.34 -7.92
CA LYS A 82 12.31 5.89 -9.27
C LYS A 82 13.31 5.06 -10.09
N TRP A 83 14.51 4.83 -9.56
CA TRP A 83 15.54 4.06 -10.26
C TRP A 83 15.06 2.63 -10.56
N SER A 84 14.52 1.94 -9.57
CA SER A 84 14.15 0.53 -9.74
C SER A 84 12.95 0.32 -10.65
N SER A 85 11.96 1.23 -10.63
CA SER A 85 10.82 1.18 -11.58
C SER A 85 11.24 1.51 -13.02
N GLN A 86 12.23 2.39 -13.20
CA GLN A 86 12.71 2.81 -14.52
C GLN A 86 13.68 1.81 -15.15
N PHE A 87 14.59 1.22 -14.37
CA PHE A 87 15.68 0.39 -14.86
C PHE A 87 15.55 -1.09 -14.48
N GLY A 88 14.42 -1.49 -13.89
CA GLY A 88 14.08 -2.87 -13.57
C GLY A 88 13.19 -3.54 -14.61
N ASP A 89 13.44 -4.81 -14.88
CA ASP A 89 12.61 -5.60 -15.81
C ASP A 89 11.37 -6.15 -15.09
N SER A 90 10.19 -5.89 -15.64
CA SER A 90 8.91 -6.40 -15.14
C SER A 90 8.55 -5.99 -13.71
N ILE A 91 9.13 -4.89 -13.21
CA ILE A 91 8.86 -4.32 -11.88
C ILE A 91 8.45 -2.84 -11.97
N PRO A 92 7.31 -2.52 -12.62
CA PRO A 92 6.90 -1.13 -12.87
C PRO A 92 6.60 -0.31 -11.61
N LEU A 93 6.43 -0.98 -10.47
CA LEU A 93 6.19 -0.37 -9.16
C LEU A 93 7.46 -0.25 -8.31
N GLY A 94 8.63 -0.66 -8.84
CA GLY A 94 9.90 -0.71 -8.12
C GLY A 94 10.28 -2.11 -7.63
N ASP A 95 11.51 -2.27 -7.13
CA ASP A 95 12.03 -3.57 -6.70
C ASP A 95 11.42 -4.01 -5.34
N PRO A 96 10.74 -5.18 -5.27
CA PRO A 96 10.05 -5.61 -4.06
C PRO A 96 10.92 -5.80 -2.82
N GLU A 97 12.20 -6.19 -2.97
CA GLU A 97 13.11 -6.36 -1.82
C GLU A 97 13.50 -5.00 -1.24
N LEU A 98 13.76 -4.01 -2.09
CA LEU A 98 14.01 -2.64 -1.65
C LEU A 98 12.78 -2.01 -1.00
N HIS A 99 11.59 -2.21 -1.59
CA HIS A 99 10.33 -1.79 -0.98
C HIS A 99 10.10 -2.43 0.40
N HIS A 100 10.38 -3.72 0.55
CA HIS A 100 10.24 -4.39 1.84
C HIS A 100 11.13 -3.76 2.93
N VAL A 101 12.41 -3.49 2.62
CA VAL A 101 13.33 -2.88 3.59
C VAL A 101 12.93 -1.44 3.90
N LEU A 102 12.60 -0.63 2.90
CA LEU A 102 12.13 0.75 3.10
C LEU A 102 10.86 0.80 3.95
N GLY A 103 9.88 -0.04 3.62
CA GLY A 103 8.62 -0.14 4.37
C GLY A 103 8.84 -0.59 5.82
N SER A 104 9.77 -1.51 6.05
CA SER A 104 10.14 -1.95 7.41
C SER A 104 10.78 -0.84 8.23
N LYS A 105 11.65 -0.01 7.61
CA LYS A 105 12.26 1.14 8.27
C LYS A 105 11.24 2.21 8.64
N PHE A 106 10.38 2.58 7.69
CA PHE A 106 9.31 3.55 7.97
C PHE A 106 8.37 3.05 9.07
N ALA A 107 8.04 1.75 9.09
CA ALA A 107 7.24 1.17 10.16
C ALA A 107 7.95 1.25 11.52
N ALA A 108 9.26 1.01 11.57
CA ALA A 108 10.06 1.15 12.79
C ALA A 108 10.20 2.61 13.26
N ALA A 109 10.10 3.56 12.33
CA ALA A 109 10.14 5.01 12.59
C ALA A 109 8.77 5.63 12.88
N ASP A 110 7.71 4.83 12.97
CA ASP A 110 6.31 5.28 13.17
C ASP A 110 5.76 6.15 12.02
N GLU A 111 6.34 6.03 10.82
CA GLU A 111 5.93 6.75 9.61
C GLU A 111 4.92 5.90 8.82
N ALA A 112 3.72 5.70 9.39
CA ALA A 112 2.76 4.70 8.91
C ALA A 112 2.36 4.87 7.43
N TYR A 113 2.18 6.11 6.96
CA TYR A 113 1.81 6.39 5.58
C TYR A 113 2.92 6.05 4.58
N GLU A 114 4.18 6.30 4.91
CA GLU A 114 5.30 5.94 4.03
C GLU A 114 5.51 4.42 4.06
N ALA A 115 5.44 3.81 5.24
CA ALA A 115 5.55 2.37 5.40
C ALA A 115 4.51 1.62 4.56
N GLU A 116 3.24 2.02 4.62
CA GLU A 116 2.16 1.40 3.85
C GLU A 116 2.44 1.38 2.35
N LYS A 117 2.83 2.52 1.76
CA LYS A 117 3.13 2.62 0.32
C LYS A 117 4.16 1.59 -0.12
N HIS A 118 5.22 1.41 0.67
CA HIS A 118 6.29 0.49 0.36
C HIS A 118 5.92 -0.97 0.67
N LEU A 119 5.23 -1.24 1.78
CA LEU A 119 4.86 -2.60 2.17
C LEU A 119 3.84 -3.23 1.21
N LEU A 120 2.95 -2.42 0.61
CA LEU A 120 1.97 -2.91 -0.38
C LEU A 120 2.60 -3.51 -1.64
N VAL A 121 3.81 -3.07 -2.02
CA VAL A 121 4.52 -3.54 -3.23
C VAL A 121 5.83 -4.25 -2.90
N GLY A 122 6.00 -4.66 -1.63
CA GLY A 122 7.20 -5.35 -1.17
C GLY A 122 7.17 -6.86 -1.37
N THR A 123 7.92 -7.59 -0.54
CA THR A 123 8.04 -9.05 -0.62
C THR A 123 6.86 -9.76 0.05
N ARG A 124 6.88 -11.10 0.01
CA ARG A 124 5.92 -11.97 0.67
C ARG A 124 5.84 -11.84 2.19
N GLU A 125 6.80 -11.15 2.81
CA GLU A 125 6.90 -10.90 4.24
C GLU A 125 6.28 -9.54 4.64
N SER A 126 6.21 -8.60 3.70
CA SER A 126 5.62 -7.26 3.90
C SER A 126 4.19 -7.24 4.44
N PRO A 127 3.23 -8.08 4.03
CA PRO A 127 1.86 -8.01 4.56
C PRO A 127 1.78 -8.28 6.07
N ALA A 128 2.69 -9.07 6.64
CA ALA A 128 2.72 -9.31 8.08
C ALA A 128 3.17 -8.07 8.85
N ILE A 129 4.14 -7.32 8.30
CA ILE A 129 4.62 -6.05 8.86
C ILE A 129 3.51 -5.00 8.74
N LEU A 130 2.87 -4.91 7.57
CA LEU A 130 1.76 -3.98 7.36
C LEU A 130 0.60 -4.25 8.32
N ALA A 131 0.25 -5.52 8.55
CA ALA A 131 -0.79 -5.88 9.52
C ALA A 131 -0.44 -5.42 10.93
N LYS A 132 0.83 -5.57 11.35
CA LYS A 132 1.29 -5.12 12.67
C LYS A 132 1.23 -3.60 12.79
N LEU A 133 1.76 -2.88 11.81
CA LEU A 133 1.72 -1.42 11.75
C LEU A 133 0.29 -0.89 11.83
N LEU A 134 -0.62 -1.43 11.01
CA LEU A 134 -2.03 -1.00 11.01
C LEU A 134 -2.72 -1.30 12.34
N PHE A 135 -2.37 -2.42 12.98
CA PHE A 135 -2.91 -2.78 14.28
C PHE A 135 -2.40 -1.84 15.39
N ASP A 136 -1.11 -1.52 15.38
CA ASP A 136 -0.52 -0.58 16.35
C ASP A 136 -1.13 0.81 16.20
N TRP A 137 -1.25 1.27 14.95
CA TRP A 137 -1.87 2.55 14.64
C TRP A 137 -3.35 2.61 15.06
N TYR A 138 -4.06 1.50 14.91
CA TYR A 138 -5.42 1.35 15.48
C TYR A 138 -5.42 1.43 17.00
N ALA A 139 -4.49 0.73 17.67
CA ALA A 139 -4.46 0.64 19.13
C ALA A 139 -4.23 2.00 19.80
N GLU A 140 -3.57 2.93 19.12
CA GLU A 140 -3.39 4.32 19.58
C GLU A 140 -4.66 5.17 19.47
N ALA A 141 -5.59 4.81 18.58
CA ALA A 141 -6.79 5.61 18.33
C ALA A 141 -7.86 5.51 19.43
N ASP A 142 -7.73 4.55 20.36
CA ASP A 142 -8.67 4.23 21.46
C ASP A 142 -10.15 4.10 21.02
N ASP A 143 -10.37 3.75 19.75
CA ASP A 143 -11.69 3.56 19.15
C ASP A 143 -11.77 2.16 18.53
N PHE A 144 -12.34 1.25 19.32
CA PHE A 144 -12.43 -0.17 19.02
C PHE A 144 -13.18 -0.46 17.71
N GLU A 145 -14.23 0.31 17.41
CA GLU A 145 -15.05 0.13 16.20
C GLU A 145 -14.29 0.51 14.93
N ARG A 146 -13.13 1.18 15.05
CA ARG A 146 -12.30 1.59 13.90
C ARG A 146 -11.36 0.52 13.37
N ALA A 147 -11.24 -0.63 14.04
CA ALA A 147 -10.32 -1.69 13.61
C ALA A 147 -10.48 -2.08 12.11
N PRO A 148 -11.71 -2.22 11.56
CA PRO A 148 -11.91 -2.49 10.13
C PRO A 148 -11.38 -1.38 9.21
N GLN A 149 -11.44 -0.12 9.61
CA GLN A 149 -11.00 1.04 8.83
C GLN A 149 -9.48 1.02 8.66
N PHE A 150 -8.72 0.62 9.70
CA PHE A 150 -7.28 0.42 9.58
C PHE A 150 -6.95 -0.78 8.71
N LEU A 151 -7.58 -1.94 8.95
CA LEU A 151 -7.36 -3.13 8.11
C LEU A 151 -7.71 -2.89 6.63
N SER A 152 -8.75 -2.10 6.34
CA SER A 152 -9.18 -1.81 4.96
C SER A 152 -8.08 -1.17 4.13
N ARG A 153 -7.13 -0.46 4.74
CA ARG A 153 -5.97 0.14 4.06
C ARG A 153 -5.13 -0.94 3.38
N GLY A 154 -4.80 -2.00 4.13
CA GLY A 154 -4.10 -3.16 3.60
C GLY A 154 -4.95 -3.96 2.60
N VAL A 155 -6.22 -4.23 2.91
CA VAL A 155 -7.10 -5.03 2.04
C VAL A 155 -7.33 -4.35 0.70
N PHE A 156 -7.78 -3.09 0.70
CA PHE A 156 -7.99 -2.34 -0.53
C PHE A 156 -6.69 -2.07 -1.29
N GLY A 157 -5.59 -1.82 -0.58
CA GLY A 157 -4.27 -1.66 -1.18
C GLY A 157 -3.85 -2.88 -1.99
N TYR A 158 -3.89 -4.07 -1.38
CA TYR A 158 -3.53 -5.31 -2.08
C TYR A 158 -4.52 -5.71 -3.17
N LEU A 159 -5.83 -5.48 -2.96
CA LEU A 159 -6.82 -5.67 -4.02
C LEU A 159 -6.62 -4.69 -5.18
N SER A 160 -6.13 -3.48 -4.97
CA SER A 160 -5.90 -2.54 -6.09
C SER A 160 -4.77 -3.01 -7.03
N ILE A 161 -3.84 -3.83 -6.53
CA ILE A 161 -2.72 -4.40 -7.29
C ILE A 161 -2.87 -5.90 -7.60
N GLU A 162 -4.10 -6.43 -7.51
CA GLU A 162 -4.43 -7.84 -7.80
C GLU A 162 -3.67 -8.88 -6.97
N ASN A 163 -3.26 -8.52 -5.76
CA ASN A 163 -2.52 -9.39 -4.85
C ASN A 163 -3.42 -10.00 -3.77
N PHE A 164 -4.26 -10.96 -4.16
CA PHE A 164 -5.18 -11.65 -3.25
C PHE A 164 -4.45 -12.38 -2.12
N ARG A 165 -3.29 -12.97 -2.42
CA ARG A 165 -2.48 -13.70 -1.44
C ARG A 165 -2.09 -12.80 -0.28
N ASP A 166 -1.59 -11.60 -0.56
CA ASP A 166 -1.18 -10.67 0.50
C ASP A 166 -2.37 -9.98 1.17
N ALA A 167 -3.49 -9.78 0.47
CA ALA A 167 -4.77 -9.37 1.07
C ALA A 167 -5.23 -10.37 2.15
N HIS A 168 -5.17 -11.68 1.87
CA HIS A 168 -5.46 -12.72 2.88
C HIS A 168 -4.46 -12.72 4.04
N VAL A 169 -3.16 -12.57 3.76
CA VAL A 169 -2.12 -12.59 4.81
C VAL A 169 -2.26 -11.39 5.75
N VAL A 170 -2.46 -10.17 5.23
CA VAL A 170 -2.61 -8.97 6.06
C VAL A 170 -3.86 -9.09 6.92
N THR A 171 -4.98 -9.56 6.38
CA THR A 171 -6.23 -9.77 7.12
C THR A 171 -6.07 -10.81 8.21
N LYS A 172 -5.53 -11.99 7.88
CA LYS A 172 -5.31 -13.06 8.86
C LYS A 172 -4.42 -12.56 10.00
N LYS A 173 -3.31 -11.89 9.68
CA LYS A 173 -2.36 -11.44 10.69
C LYS A 173 -2.94 -10.34 11.58
N PHE A 174 -3.72 -9.43 11.02
CA PHE A 174 -4.41 -8.39 11.78
C PHE A 174 -5.44 -8.99 12.75
N ILE A 175 -6.23 -9.98 12.31
CA ILE A 175 -7.19 -10.69 13.15
C ILE A 175 -6.48 -11.48 14.27
N GLU A 176 -5.36 -12.12 13.99
CA GLU A 176 -4.54 -12.77 15.02
C GLU A 176 -4.09 -11.78 16.12
N LEU A 177 -3.69 -10.57 15.73
CA LEU A 177 -3.31 -9.50 16.67
C LEU A 177 -4.50 -9.00 17.50
N LEU A 178 -5.67 -8.80 16.86
CA LEU A 178 -6.91 -8.45 17.56
C LEU A 178 -7.29 -9.50 18.62
N LYS A 179 -7.22 -10.79 18.27
CA LYS A 179 -7.52 -11.91 19.17
C LYS A 179 -6.53 -12.00 20.34
N ALA A 180 -5.25 -11.74 20.08
CA ALA A 180 -4.20 -11.81 21.08
C ALA A 180 -4.16 -10.58 22.02
N SER A 181 -4.72 -9.45 21.61
CA SER A 181 -4.75 -8.23 22.42
C SER A 181 -5.61 -8.41 23.69
N PRO A 182 -5.10 -8.11 24.89
CA PRO A 182 -5.87 -8.19 26.13
C PRO A 182 -7.09 -7.27 26.16
N ASP A 183 -6.98 -6.11 25.51
CA ASP A 183 -8.00 -5.06 25.50
C ASP A 183 -9.07 -5.29 24.43
N CYS A 184 -8.66 -5.84 23.28
CA CYS A 184 -9.56 -6.09 22.14
C CYS A 184 -10.10 -7.53 22.13
N GLY A 185 -9.27 -8.52 22.45
CA GLY A 185 -9.60 -9.95 22.35
C GLY A 185 -10.68 -10.41 23.33
N LYS A 186 -10.94 -9.65 24.41
CA LYS A 186 -12.07 -9.88 25.32
C LYS A 186 -13.40 -9.29 24.81
N LYS A 187 -13.33 -8.31 23.91
CA LYS A 187 -14.50 -7.58 23.39
C LYS A 187 -15.07 -8.22 22.13
N TYR A 188 -14.24 -8.90 21.35
CA TYR A 188 -14.65 -9.54 20.11
C TYR A 188 -14.76 -11.04 20.29
N THR A 189 -15.94 -11.59 20.01
CA THR A 189 -16.10 -13.03 19.84
C THR A 189 -15.92 -13.36 18.37
N PHE A 190 -15.08 -14.36 18.10
CA PHE A 190 -14.90 -14.90 16.76
C PHE A 190 -15.47 -16.31 16.76
N ASP A 191 -16.46 -16.55 15.91
CA ASP A 191 -17.04 -17.87 15.75
C ASP A 191 -15.93 -18.82 15.27
N ALA A 192 -15.81 -19.97 15.95
CA ALA A 192 -14.75 -20.95 15.71
C ALA A 192 -14.90 -21.69 14.37
N GLU A 193 -15.99 -21.44 13.64
CA GLU A 193 -16.20 -21.95 12.29
C GLU A 193 -15.34 -21.16 11.31
N ILE A 194 -14.06 -21.54 11.23
CA ILE A 194 -13.23 -21.26 10.08
C ILE A 194 -14.00 -21.85 8.88
N THR A 195 -14.61 -20.99 8.07
CA THR A 195 -15.23 -21.43 6.81
C THR A 195 -14.15 -22.12 5.97
N GLN A 196 -14.54 -22.91 4.95
CA GLN A 196 -13.55 -23.58 4.08
C GLN A 196 -12.48 -22.62 3.50
N ASP A 197 -12.81 -21.32 3.43
CA ASP A 197 -11.96 -20.23 2.93
C ASP A 197 -11.16 -19.48 4.02
N GLY A 198 -11.15 -19.96 5.27
CA GLY A 198 -10.33 -19.37 6.33
C GLY A 198 -10.93 -18.13 7.02
N ILE A 199 -12.22 -17.84 6.82
CA ILE A 199 -12.86 -16.62 7.32
C ILE A 199 -13.15 -16.73 8.82
N SER A 200 -12.81 -15.68 9.57
CA SER A 200 -13.19 -15.51 10.98
C SER A 200 -14.36 -14.56 11.07
N ILE A 201 -15.55 -15.05 11.41
CA ILE A 201 -16.75 -14.23 11.57
C ILE A 201 -16.83 -13.68 13.00
N SER A 202 -17.16 -12.39 13.13
CA SER A 202 -17.47 -11.74 14.41
C SER A 202 -18.77 -10.95 14.27
N SER A 203 -19.71 -11.13 15.18
CA SER A 203 -21.00 -10.41 15.14
C SER A 203 -20.85 -8.94 15.52
N GLU A 204 -19.81 -8.60 16.28
CA GLU A 204 -19.50 -7.27 16.78
C GLU A 204 -18.73 -6.42 15.75
N LEU A 205 -18.11 -7.05 14.75
CA LEU A 205 -17.33 -6.38 13.71
C LEU A 205 -17.86 -6.72 12.30
N PRO A 206 -19.04 -6.23 11.91
CA PRO A 206 -19.64 -6.54 10.60
C PRO A 206 -18.72 -6.15 9.44
N LEU A 207 -18.04 -5.00 9.52
CA LEU A 207 -17.13 -4.53 8.48
C LEU A 207 -15.85 -5.38 8.35
N LEU A 208 -15.42 -6.05 9.42
CA LEU A 208 -14.33 -7.02 9.35
C LEU A 208 -14.76 -8.26 8.53
N ASN A 209 -16.00 -8.72 8.71
CA ASN A 209 -16.57 -9.80 7.91
C ASN A 209 -16.70 -9.37 6.44
N PHE A 210 -17.15 -8.13 6.19
CA PHE A 210 -17.23 -7.55 4.85
C PHE A 210 -15.87 -7.59 4.14
N LEU A 211 -14.79 -7.12 4.78
CA LEU A 211 -13.46 -7.10 4.16
C LEU A 211 -12.97 -8.50 3.79
N GLN A 212 -13.18 -9.51 4.65
CA GLN A 212 -12.84 -10.90 4.35
C GLN A 212 -13.64 -11.45 3.16
N LEU A 213 -14.96 -11.22 3.16
CA LEU A 213 -15.86 -11.67 2.08
C LEU A 213 -15.61 -10.92 0.77
N LEU A 214 -15.16 -9.67 0.83
CA LEU A 214 -14.80 -8.88 -0.34
C LEU A 214 -13.62 -9.50 -1.08
N ILE A 215 -12.58 -9.93 -0.37
CA ILE A 215 -11.42 -10.61 -0.98
C ILE A 215 -11.90 -11.84 -1.76
N VAL A 216 -12.63 -12.73 -1.09
CA VAL A 216 -13.18 -13.95 -1.68
C VAL A 216 -14.08 -13.64 -2.89
N THR A 217 -14.92 -12.62 -2.79
CA THR A 217 -15.79 -12.19 -3.89
C THR A 217 -15.00 -11.70 -5.11
N CYS A 218 -13.88 -11.00 -4.89
CA CYS A 218 -13.00 -10.55 -5.95
C CYS A 218 -12.23 -11.71 -6.61
N GLU A 219 -11.86 -12.75 -5.84
CA GLU A 219 -11.24 -13.97 -6.38
C GLU A 219 -12.19 -14.73 -7.32
N TYR A 220 -13.45 -14.89 -6.92
CA TYR A 220 -14.48 -15.54 -7.74
C TYR A 220 -14.96 -14.68 -8.93
N LYS A 221 -14.69 -13.37 -8.94
CA LYS A 221 -15.12 -12.40 -9.96
C LYS A 221 -16.61 -12.46 -10.29
N SER A 222 -17.44 -12.76 -9.28
CA SER A 222 -18.90 -12.88 -9.45
C SER A 222 -19.61 -11.57 -9.13
N VAL A 223 -20.16 -10.94 -10.18
CA VAL A 223 -20.94 -9.69 -10.10
C VAL A 223 -22.12 -9.83 -9.12
N ASP A 224 -22.81 -10.98 -9.15
CA ASP A 224 -23.96 -11.23 -8.28
C ASP A 224 -23.55 -11.36 -6.81
N MET A 225 -22.41 -12.00 -6.52
CA MET A 225 -21.86 -12.06 -5.17
C MET A 225 -21.48 -10.66 -4.68
N TYR A 226 -20.84 -9.86 -5.52
CA TYR A 226 -20.48 -8.48 -5.17
C TYR A 226 -21.70 -7.61 -4.86
N ARG A 227 -22.72 -7.64 -5.71
CA ARG A 227 -23.97 -6.90 -5.48
C ARG A 227 -24.67 -7.33 -4.18
N ARG A 228 -24.73 -8.63 -3.90
CA ARG A 228 -25.29 -9.14 -2.65
C ARG A 228 -24.47 -8.71 -1.43
N LEU A 229 -23.15 -8.71 -1.54
CA LEU A 229 -22.25 -8.28 -0.47
C LEU A 229 -22.45 -6.79 -0.17
N ILE A 230 -22.38 -5.92 -1.18
CA ILE A 230 -22.61 -4.48 -1.02
C ILE A 230 -24.00 -4.21 -0.45
N SER A 231 -25.04 -4.85 -0.98
CA SER A 231 -26.41 -4.67 -0.48
C SER A 231 -26.58 -5.09 0.98
N ARG A 232 -25.84 -6.10 1.45
CA ARG A 232 -25.91 -6.60 2.82
C ARG A 232 -25.27 -5.64 3.83
N TYR A 233 -24.15 -5.02 3.44
CA TYR A 233 -23.35 -4.14 4.31
C TYR A 233 -23.55 -2.65 4.00
N GLN A 234 -24.55 -2.31 3.18
CA GLN A 234 -24.75 -0.94 2.70
C GLN A 234 -24.91 0.07 3.84
N SER A 235 -25.63 -0.29 4.91
CA SER A 235 -25.80 0.58 6.08
C SER A 235 -24.48 0.81 6.82
N ASP A 236 -23.64 -0.22 6.95
CA ASP A 236 -22.37 -0.14 7.68
C ASP A 236 -21.32 0.65 6.88
N ILE A 237 -21.37 0.59 5.54
CA ILE A 237 -20.42 1.25 4.64
C ILE A 237 -20.84 2.70 4.33
N ALA A 238 -22.14 3.02 4.40
CA ALA A 238 -22.66 4.34 4.02
C ALA A 238 -22.00 5.49 4.82
N ASP A 239 -21.67 5.26 6.08
CA ASP A 239 -21.04 6.25 6.96
C ASP A 239 -19.51 6.36 6.73
N LEU A 240 -18.93 5.47 5.92
CA LEU A 240 -17.50 5.41 5.61
C LEU A 240 -17.19 6.04 4.25
N GLY A 241 -17.31 7.37 4.17
CA GLY A 241 -17.04 8.12 2.93
C GLY A 241 -15.68 7.80 2.29
N ALA A 242 -14.66 7.49 3.10
CA ALA A 242 -13.32 7.11 2.64
C ALA A 242 -13.28 5.79 1.84
N TRP A 243 -14.26 4.89 2.01
CA TRP A 243 -14.32 3.61 1.32
C TRP A 243 -14.97 3.68 -0.06
N THR A 244 -15.74 4.75 -0.34
CA THR A 244 -16.45 4.92 -1.61
C THR A 244 -15.52 4.77 -2.82
N ARG A 245 -14.43 5.54 -2.84
CA ARG A 245 -13.49 5.54 -3.98
C ARG A 245 -12.75 4.20 -4.15
N PRO A 246 -12.16 3.60 -3.09
CA PRO A 246 -11.59 2.26 -3.20
C PRO A 246 -12.58 1.20 -3.68
N LEU A 247 -13.82 1.22 -3.17
CA LEU A 247 -14.84 0.25 -3.58
C LEU A 247 -15.28 0.45 -5.03
N ASP A 248 -15.39 1.69 -5.52
CA ASP A 248 -15.65 1.97 -6.93
C ASP A 248 -14.52 1.44 -7.83
N GLN A 249 -13.27 1.61 -7.42
CA GLN A 249 -12.11 1.09 -8.14
C GLN A 249 -12.13 -0.44 -8.20
N ILE A 250 -12.41 -1.10 -7.07
CA ILE A 250 -12.56 -2.56 -6.99
C ILE A 250 -13.75 -3.03 -7.84
N ALA A 251 -14.88 -2.34 -7.78
CA ALA A 251 -16.08 -2.62 -8.57
C ALA A 251 -15.79 -2.61 -10.08
N GLN A 252 -15.05 -1.59 -10.52
CA GLN A 252 -14.64 -1.44 -11.91
C GLN A 252 -13.61 -2.50 -12.31
N GLN A 253 -12.58 -2.73 -11.50
CA GLN A 253 -11.45 -3.59 -11.82
C GLN A 253 -11.84 -5.06 -11.90
N TYR A 254 -12.63 -5.57 -10.94
CA TYR A 254 -12.93 -7.00 -10.86
C TYR A 254 -14.26 -7.39 -11.48
N PHE A 255 -15.22 -6.46 -11.55
CA PHE A 255 -16.60 -6.76 -11.94
C PHE A 255 -17.09 -5.93 -13.14
N GLY A 256 -16.27 -5.01 -13.66
CA GLY A 256 -16.63 -4.15 -14.79
C GLY A 256 -17.78 -3.18 -14.49
N ILE A 257 -18.08 -2.94 -13.20
CA ILE A 257 -19.15 -2.05 -12.79
C ILE A 257 -18.61 -0.62 -12.83
N ALA A 258 -19.17 0.23 -13.69
CA ALA A 258 -18.80 1.63 -13.74
C ALA A 258 -19.13 2.33 -12.40
N PRO A 259 -18.25 3.23 -11.91
CA PRO A 259 -18.55 4.02 -10.73
C PRO A 259 -19.88 4.74 -10.94
N GLN A 260 -20.79 4.63 -9.98
CA GLN A 260 -21.96 5.50 -10.01
C GLN A 260 -21.45 6.90 -9.73
N ARG A 261 -21.42 7.75 -10.76
CA ARG A 261 -21.13 9.18 -10.56
C ARG A 261 -22.06 9.63 -9.45
N SER A 262 -21.49 10.13 -8.35
CA SER A 262 -22.30 10.86 -7.38
C SER A 262 -22.95 11.97 -8.19
N ASN A 263 -24.25 11.83 -8.45
CA ASN A 263 -25.01 12.92 -9.05
C ASN A 263 -24.82 14.07 -8.08
N ASN A 264 -24.05 15.07 -8.52
CA ASN A 264 -23.97 16.34 -7.83
C ASN A 264 -25.40 16.86 -7.83
N MET A 265 -26.13 16.59 -6.75
CA MET A 265 -27.50 17.04 -6.55
C MET A 265 -27.59 18.55 -6.76
N PHE A 266 -26.49 19.26 -6.48
CA PHE A 266 -26.32 20.68 -6.76
C PHE A 266 -26.27 21.03 -8.26
N GLN A 267 -25.63 20.21 -9.10
CA GLN A 267 -25.66 20.37 -10.56
C GLN A 267 -27.02 19.99 -11.16
N ASP A 268 -27.71 18.98 -10.61
CA ASP A 268 -29.06 18.62 -11.03
C ASP A 268 -30.08 19.72 -10.64
N ILE A 269 -29.92 20.33 -9.45
CA ILE A 269 -30.73 21.48 -9.04
C ILE A 269 -30.41 22.72 -9.88
N LEU A 270 -29.13 23.05 -10.13
CA LEU A 270 -28.75 24.15 -11.01
C LEU A 270 -29.19 23.93 -12.46
N GLY A 271 -29.12 22.69 -12.96
CA GLY A 271 -29.61 22.32 -14.28
C GLY A 271 -31.14 22.42 -14.38
N SER A 272 -31.86 22.02 -13.34
CA SER A 272 -33.33 22.16 -13.29
C SER A 272 -33.79 23.61 -13.10
N LEU A 273 -32.99 24.45 -12.44
CA LEU A 273 -33.32 25.85 -12.18
C LEU A 273 -32.87 26.78 -13.33
N MET A 274 -31.83 26.40 -14.08
CA MET A 274 -31.30 27.14 -15.23
C MET A 274 -31.74 26.56 -16.59
N GLY A 275 -32.49 25.46 -16.61
CA GLY A 275 -33.04 24.81 -17.81
C GLY A 275 -34.55 24.95 -18.00
N GLY A 276 -35.26 25.58 -17.05
CA GLY A 276 -36.69 25.83 -17.11
C GLY A 276 -37.04 27.07 -17.94
N GLY A 277 -36.74 27.07 -19.24
CA GLY A 277 -37.04 28.21 -20.11
C GLY A 277 -37.03 27.88 -21.59
N GLY A 278 -38.15 27.38 -22.12
CA GLY A 278 -38.44 27.48 -23.55
C GLY A 278 -39.39 26.42 -24.13
N GLY A 279 -40.63 26.83 -24.41
CA GLY A 279 -41.28 26.40 -25.66
C GLY A 279 -42.78 26.05 -25.61
N SER A 280 -43.59 27.03 -26.04
CA SER A 280 -44.78 26.86 -26.90
C SER A 280 -45.95 25.98 -26.44
N ILE A 281 -47.04 26.64 -26.03
CA ILE A 281 -48.40 26.16 -26.36
C ILE A 281 -48.84 26.94 -27.60
N ALA A 282 -49.05 26.21 -28.69
CA ALA A 282 -49.64 26.70 -29.91
C ALA A 282 -51.17 26.80 -29.76
N ALA A 283 -51.74 27.95 -30.12
CA ALA A 283 -52.95 28.14 -30.92
C ALA A 283 -53.22 29.64 -31.06
#